data_AF-A0A7W1R6B3-F1
#
_entry.id   AF-A0A7W1R6B3-F1
#
_cell.length_a   1.000
_cell.length_b   1.000
_cell.length_c   1.000
_cell.angle_alpha   90.00
_cell.angle_beta   90.00
_cell.angle_gamma   90.00
#
_symmetry.space_group_name_H-M   'P 1'
#
loop_
_entity.id
_entity.type
_entity.pdbx_description
1 polymer ?
#
loop_
_entity_poly.entity_id
_entity_poly.type
_entity_poly.pdbx_seq_one_letter_code
_entity_poly.pdbx_strand_id
1 'polypeptide(L)'
;GDSLLATFEDLRTRKFDAARIRIHGDFHLGQVLWTGRDVVIIDFEGEPGRAIGERSIKRSPLMDVGGMLRSLDYAGRVSMATSQERGRINEVQRAALEPWRRNWTERMQRRYYERYDATLEATRDAKRPALLPDDPADARLLLDAHVLLNALYEVRYELGNRPHWAAWPLGAVANMVVERAESS
;
A
#
# COMPACT_ATOMS: atom_id res chain seq x y z
N GLY A 1 15.93 -2.51 13.61
CA GLY A 1 16.26 -3.90 13.21
C GLY A 1 15.33 -4.86 13.91
N ASP A 2 15.44 -4.94 15.23
CA ASP A 2 14.77 -5.97 16.04
C ASP A 2 13.24 -5.86 16.08
N SER A 3 12.67 -4.64 16.11
CA SER A 3 11.21 -4.41 16.08
C SER A 3 10.54 -4.89 14.78
N LEU A 4 11.22 -4.78 13.64
CA LEU A 4 10.70 -5.23 12.36
C LEU A 4 10.68 -6.76 12.28
N LEU A 5 11.75 -7.41 12.76
CA LEU A 5 11.82 -8.85 12.92
C LEU A 5 10.75 -9.39 13.88
N ALA A 6 10.53 -8.72 15.02
CA ALA A 6 9.47 -9.08 15.96
C ALA A 6 8.06 -9.00 15.33
N THR A 7 7.78 -7.96 14.54
CA THR A 7 6.51 -7.83 13.79
C THR A 7 6.31 -8.97 12.78
N PHE A 8 7.38 -9.44 12.12
CA PHE A 8 7.30 -10.60 11.23
C PHE A 8 7.21 -11.94 11.99
N GLU A 9 7.75 -12.04 13.19
CA GLU A 9 7.55 -13.22 14.06
C GLU A 9 6.10 -13.35 14.53
N ASP A 10 5.43 -12.24 14.85
CA ASP A 10 4.00 -12.24 15.15
C ASP A 10 3.19 -12.76 13.96
N LEU A 11 3.53 -12.36 12.74
CA LEU A 11 2.89 -12.88 11.53
C LEU A 11 3.13 -14.37 11.28
N ARG A 12 4.26 -14.92 11.78
CA ARG A 12 4.64 -16.33 11.62
C ARG A 12 3.91 -17.24 12.60
N THR A 13 3.59 -16.73 13.78
CA THR A 13 3.06 -17.51 14.91
C THR A 13 1.56 -17.28 15.16
N ARG A 14 1.04 -16.12 14.78
CA ARG A 14 -0.38 -15.76 14.93
C ARG A 14 -1.21 -16.34 13.80
N LYS A 15 -2.31 -17.00 14.15
CA LYS A 15 -3.28 -17.51 13.17
C LYS A 15 -4.27 -16.41 12.83
N PHE A 16 -4.34 -16.05 11.56
CA PHE A 16 -5.33 -15.10 11.04
C PHE A 16 -6.46 -15.88 10.38
N ASP A 17 -7.65 -15.82 10.96
CA ASP A 17 -8.85 -16.43 10.39
C ASP A 17 -9.43 -15.51 9.30
N ALA A 18 -8.79 -15.50 8.14
CA ALA A 18 -9.17 -14.73 6.96
C ALA A 18 -8.97 -15.54 5.65
N ALA A 19 -9.87 -15.37 4.69
CA ALA A 19 -9.78 -16.03 3.39
C ALA A 19 -8.69 -15.43 2.50
N ARG A 20 -8.16 -16.29 1.63
CA ARG A 20 -7.32 -15.89 0.51
C ARG A 20 -8.11 -15.95 -0.78
N ILE A 21 -7.96 -14.93 -1.63
CA ILE A 21 -8.63 -14.82 -2.93
C ILE A 21 -7.61 -14.65 -4.06
N ARG A 22 -8.06 -14.80 -5.32
CA ARG A 22 -7.28 -14.28 -6.43
C ARG A 22 -7.33 -12.76 -6.36
N ILE A 23 -6.16 -12.14 -6.42
CA ILE A 23 -5.97 -10.70 -6.34
C ILE A 23 -5.46 -10.20 -7.70
N HIS A 24 -5.45 -8.89 -7.90
CA HIS A 24 -4.77 -8.29 -9.05
C HIS A 24 -3.26 -8.49 -8.94
N GLY A 25 -2.68 -8.34 -7.76
CA GLY A 25 -1.28 -8.66 -7.48
C GLY A 25 -0.24 -7.65 -7.99
N ASP A 26 -0.69 -6.56 -8.61
CA ASP A 26 0.09 -5.36 -8.97
C ASP A 26 -0.84 -4.12 -9.02
N PHE A 27 -1.70 -4.00 -8.01
CA PHE A 27 -2.76 -2.99 -8.02
C PHE A 27 -2.26 -1.61 -7.57
N HIS A 28 -2.38 -0.61 -8.45
CA HIS A 28 -2.03 0.78 -8.18
C HIS A 28 -2.88 1.74 -9.04
N LEU A 29 -2.78 3.06 -8.81
CA LEU A 29 -3.59 4.07 -9.52
C LEU A 29 -3.42 4.04 -11.05
N GLY A 30 -2.29 3.54 -11.54
CA GLY A 30 -2.04 3.39 -12.98
C GLY A 30 -2.92 2.33 -13.64
N GLN A 31 -3.46 1.40 -12.84
CA GLN A 31 -4.33 0.31 -13.28
C GLN A 31 -5.82 0.63 -13.09
N VAL A 32 -6.16 1.86 -12.73
CA VAL A 32 -7.54 2.32 -12.53
C VAL A 32 -7.86 3.41 -13.55
N LEU A 33 -8.81 3.14 -14.44
CA LEU A 33 -9.27 4.07 -15.46
C LEU A 33 -10.65 4.63 -15.10
N TRP A 34 -10.80 5.95 -15.14
CA TRP A 34 -12.10 6.60 -15.03
C TRP A 34 -12.76 6.76 -16.40
N THR A 35 -13.94 6.19 -16.56
CA THR A 35 -14.69 6.22 -17.84
C THR A 35 -15.61 7.43 -18.00
N GLY A 36 -15.65 8.33 -17.01
CA GLY A 36 -16.63 9.41 -16.94
C GLY A 36 -17.88 9.07 -16.11
N ARG A 37 -18.18 7.78 -15.92
CA ARG A 37 -19.34 7.31 -15.14
C ARG A 37 -19.02 6.18 -14.16
N ASP A 38 -17.95 5.44 -14.41
CA ASP A 38 -17.52 4.31 -13.59
C ASP A 38 -16.00 4.10 -13.71
N VAL A 39 -15.44 3.23 -12.86
CA VAL A 39 -14.05 2.83 -12.90
C VAL A 39 -13.87 1.47 -13.58
N VAL A 40 -12.81 1.34 -14.36
CA VAL A 40 -12.36 0.07 -14.93
C VAL A 40 -10.98 -0.25 -14.36
N ILE A 41 -10.83 -1.47 -13.85
CA ILE A 41 -9.54 -2.01 -13.41
C ILE A 41 -8.97 -2.83 -14.57
N ILE A 42 -7.70 -2.61 -14.90
CA ILE A 42 -7.01 -3.25 -16.03
C ILE A 42 -5.81 -4.08 -15.53
N ASP A 43 -5.11 -4.77 -16.44
CA ASP A 43 -3.80 -5.39 -16.20
C ASP A 43 -3.73 -6.44 -15.05
N PHE A 44 -4.61 -7.44 -15.12
CA PHE A 44 -4.64 -8.57 -14.17
C PHE A 44 -3.52 -9.61 -14.39
N GLU A 45 -2.39 -9.23 -15.00
CA GLU A 45 -1.26 -10.12 -15.21
C GLU A 45 -0.49 -10.42 -13.92
N GLY A 46 -0.64 -9.58 -12.90
CA GLY A 46 0.08 -9.62 -11.63
C GLY A 46 1.54 -9.17 -11.76
N GLU A 47 2.27 -9.15 -10.64
CA GLU A 47 3.62 -8.59 -10.58
C GLU A 47 4.57 -9.18 -11.66
N PRO A 48 5.11 -8.35 -12.58
CA PRO A 48 5.92 -8.82 -13.71
C PRO A 48 7.14 -9.65 -13.32
N GLY A 49 7.72 -9.38 -12.14
CA GLY A 49 8.90 -10.08 -11.62
C GLY A 49 8.64 -11.48 -11.07
N ARG A 50 7.37 -11.89 -10.90
CA ARG A 50 7.00 -13.22 -10.38
C ARG A 50 6.76 -14.23 -11.48
N ALA A 51 7.04 -15.50 -11.21
CA ALA A 51 6.75 -16.59 -12.15
C ALA A 51 5.23 -16.77 -12.32
N ILE A 52 4.77 -17.23 -13.50
CA ILE A 52 3.34 -17.38 -13.83
C ILE A 52 2.57 -18.18 -12.77
N GLY A 53 3.15 -19.29 -12.28
CA GLY A 53 2.55 -20.10 -11.23
C GLY A 53 2.30 -19.31 -9.94
N GLU A 54 3.23 -18.42 -9.57
CA GLU A 54 3.13 -17.59 -8.36
C GLU A 54 2.06 -16.49 -8.47
N ARG A 55 1.80 -15.99 -9.68
CA ARG A 55 0.78 -14.96 -9.95
C ARG A 55 -0.63 -15.50 -9.78
N SER A 56 -0.82 -16.81 -9.96
CA SER A 56 -2.12 -17.48 -9.79
C SER A 56 -2.47 -17.84 -8.33
N ILE A 57 -1.51 -17.73 -7.41
CA ILE A 57 -1.69 -18.11 -6.00
C ILE A 57 -2.67 -17.17 -5.30
N LYS A 58 -3.63 -17.73 -4.58
CA LYS A 58 -4.55 -16.94 -3.74
C LYS A 58 -3.81 -16.29 -2.57
N ARG A 59 -4.05 -15.00 -2.34
CA ARG A 59 -3.41 -14.20 -1.29
C ARG A 59 -4.44 -13.39 -0.51
N SER A 60 -3.99 -12.72 0.54
CA SER A 60 -4.80 -11.72 1.23
C SER A 60 -5.15 -10.59 0.26
N PRO A 61 -6.41 -10.13 0.22
CA PRO A 61 -6.77 -8.94 -0.55
C PRO A 61 -6.06 -7.67 -0.06
N LEU A 62 -5.56 -7.66 1.18
CA LEU A 62 -4.80 -6.54 1.73
C LEU A 62 -3.49 -6.28 0.98
N MET A 63 -3.01 -7.22 0.16
CA MET A 63 -1.89 -6.99 -0.75
C MET A 63 -2.22 -5.92 -1.81
N ASP A 64 -3.39 -6.00 -2.44
CA ASP A 64 -3.85 -5.00 -3.42
C ASP A 64 -4.18 -3.68 -2.73
N VAL A 65 -4.80 -3.73 -1.55
CA VAL A 65 -5.05 -2.54 -0.72
C VAL A 65 -3.72 -1.83 -0.42
N GLY A 66 -2.71 -2.57 0.04
CA GLY A 66 -1.39 -2.02 0.33
C GLY A 66 -0.74 -1.38 -0.90
N GLY A 67 -0.89 -1.98 -2.08
CA GLY A 67 -0.41 -1.41 -3.36
C GLY A 67 -1.06 -0.06 -3.67
N MET A 68 -2.37 0.05 -3.51
CA MET A 68 -3.09 1.30 -3.70
C MET A 68 -2.68 2.37 -2.67
N LEU A 69 -2.50 2.01 -1.39
CA LEU A 69 -2.05 2.94 -0.36
C LEU A 69 -0.66 3.51 -0.69
N ARG A 70 0.27 2.65 -1.13
CA ARG A 70 1.58 3.07 -1.61
C ARG A 70 1.48 3.99 -2.82
N SER A 71 0.63 3.65 -3.79
CA SER A 71 0.39 4.43 -4.99
C SER A 71 -0.11 5.85 -4.69
N LEU A 72 -0.98 6.02 -3.69
CA LEU A 72 -1.43 7.33 -3.23
C LEU A 72 -0.27 8.17 -2.66
N ASP A 73 0.62 7.59 -1.84
CA ASP A 73 1.80 8.30 -1.35
C ASP A 73 2.74 8.72 -2.50
N TYR A 74 2.97 7.82 -3.46
CA TYR A 74 3.74 8.16 -4.66
C TYR A 74 3.11 9.29 -5.47
N ALA A 75 1.79 9.28 -5.68
CA ALA A 75 1.11 10.34 -6.41
C ALA A 75 1.34 11.73 -5.77
N GLY A 76 1.28 11.80 -4.44
CA GLY A 76 1.60 13.03 -3.71
C GLY A 76 3.06 13.49 -3.90
N ARG A 77 4.02 12.55 -3.83
CA ARG A 77 5.46 12.85 -3.99
C ARG A 77 5.83 13.25 -5.41
N VAL A 78 5.31 12.54 -6.41
CA VAL A 78 5.48 12.84 -7.83
C VAL A 78 4.88 14.20 -8.16
N SER A 79 3.68 14.53 -7.65
CA SER A 79 3.08 15.84 -7.83
C SER A 79 3.99 16.99 -7.36
N MET A 80 4.61 16.85 -6.18
CA MET A 80 5.57 17.81 -5.66
C MET A 80 6.85 17.88 -6.50
N ALA A 81 7.43 16.73 -6.86
CA ALA A 81 8.65 16.65 -7.66
C ALA A 81 8.46 17.28 -9.05
N THR A 82 7.41 16.89 -9.77
CA THR A 82 7.09 17.44 -11.10
C THR A 82 6.74 18.92 -11.05
N SER A 83 6.11 19.40 -9.97
CA SER A 83 5.82 20.84 -9.82
C SER A 83 7.11 21.66 -9.66
N GLN A 84 8.09 21.12 -8.93
CA GLN A 84 9.39 21.75 -8.77
C GLN A 84 10.20 21.71 -10.08
N GLU A 85 10.27 20.56 -10.76
CA GLU A 85 10.95 20.40 -12.06
C GLU A 85 10.40 21.37 -13.11
N ARG A 86 9.10 21.65 -13.09
CA ARG A 86 8.43 22.60 -14.00
C ARG A 86 8.50 24.05 -13.54
N GLY A 87 9.24 24.36 -12.47
CA GLY A 87 9.40 25.72 -11.95
C GLY A 87 8.12 26.35 -11.37
N ARG A 88 7.10 25.54 -11.04
CA ARG A 88 5.85 26.04 -10.44
C ARG A 88 5.99 26.34 -8.95
N ILE A 89 6.91 25.64 -8.29
CA ILE A 89 7.29 25.85 -6.90
C ILE A 89 8.81 25.86 -6.78
N ASN A 90 9.34 26.69 -5.89
CA ASN A 90 10.74 26.65 -5.48
C ASN A 90 10.95 25.76 -4.24
N GLU A 91 12.19 25.63 -3.79
CA GLU A 91 12.55 24.80 -2.64
C GLU A 91 11.87 25.24 -1.32
N VAL A 92 11.76 26.56 -1.09
CA VAL A 92 11.09 27.11 0.10
C VAL A 92 9.60 26.75 0.10
N GLN A 93 8.93 26.92 -1.03
CA GLN A 93 7.52 26.56 -1.21
C GLN A 93 7.33 25.04 -1.08
N ARG A 94 8.25 24.24 -1.61
CA ARG A 94 8.22 22.78 -1.47
C ARG A 94 8.27 22.36 -0.01
N ALA A 95 9.18 22.92 0.77
CA ALA A 95 9.28 22.64 2.21
C ALA A 95 8.00 23.05 2.95
N ALA A 96 7.44 24.22 2.61
CA ALA A 96 6.18 24.70 3.20
C ALA A 96 4.95 23.85 2.84
N LEU A 97 4.94 23.21 1.66
CA LEU A 97 3.85 22.36 1.18
C LEU A 97 3.94 20.91 1.66
N GLU A 98 5.10 20.45 2.14
CA GLU A 98 5.29 19.06 2.55
C GLU A 98 4.31 18.58 3.65
N PRO A 99 3.97 19.37 4.69
CA PRO A 99 2.91 19.00 5.64
C PRO A 99 1.55 18.79 4.97
N TRP A 100 1.20 19.59 3.96
CA TRP A 100 -0.04 19.47 3.21
C TRP A 100 -0.06 18.22 2.33
N ARG A 101 1.07 17.90 1.69
CA ARG A 101 1.23 16.64 0.93
C ARG A 101 1.04 15.42 1.82
N ARG A 102 1.64 15.41 3.03
CA ARG A 102 1.45 14.34 4.02
C ARG A 102 -0.02 14.23 4.44
N ASN A 103 -0.64 15.36 4.80
CA ASN A 103 -2.03 15.36 5.23
C ASN A 103 -2.99 14.87 4.12
N TRP A 104 -2.74 15.26 2.87
CA TRP A 104 -3.48 14.75 1.73
C TRP A 104 -3.31 13.23 1.59
N THR A 105 -2.07 12.74 1.68
CA THR A 105 -1.75 11.30 1.59
C THR A 105 -2.49 10.51 2.65
N GLU A 106 -2.38 10.91 3.91
CA GLU A 106 -3.04 10.26 5.05
C GLU A 106 -4.57 10.24 4.89
N ARG A 107 -5.17 11.37 4.47
CA ARG A 107 -6.62 11.47 4.26
C ARG A 107 -7.09 10.55 3.13
N MET A 108 -6.35 10.48 2.03
CA MET A 108 -6.72 9.64 0.89
C MET A 108 -6.58 8.16 1.22
N GLN A 109 -5.47 7.78 1.85
CA GLN A 109 -5.23 6.41 2.30
C GLN A 109 -6.31 5.95 3.29
N ARG A 110 -6.63 6.79 4.28
CA ARG A 110 -7.68 6.51 5.26
C ARG A 110 -9.04 6.33 4.58
N ARG A 111 -9.46 7.29 3.74
CA ARG A 111 -10.75 7.22 3.02
C ARG A 111 -10.84 5.98 2.14
N TYR A 112 -9.76 5.61 1.47
CA TYR A 112 -9.71 4.42 0.64
C TYR A 112 -9.92 3.15 1.49
N TYR A 113 -9.17 3.00 2.57
CA TYR A 113 -9.29 1.83 3.45
C TYR A 113 -10.66 1.76 4.15
N GLU A 114 -11.15 2.87 4.72
CA GLU A 114 -12.48 2.94 5.35
C GLU A 114 -13.58 2.54 4.36
N ARG A 115 -13.49 2.98 3.09
CA ARG A 115 -14.49 2.63 2.09
C ARG A 115 -14.37 1.17 1.65
N TYR A 116 -13.15 0.65 1.57
CA TYR A 116 -12.89 -0.76 1.26
C TYR A 116 -13.49 -1.65 2.34
N ASP A 117 -13.19 -1.38 3.61
CA ASP A 117 -13.69 -2.11 4.77
C ASP A 117 -15.23 -2.06 4.87
N ALA A 118 -15.81 -0.86 4.76
CA ALA A 118 -17.27 -0.70 4.74
C ALA A 118 -17.96 -1.46 3.58
N THR A 119 -17.28 -1.58 2.43
CA THR A 119 -17.80 -2.36 1.29
C THR A 119 -17.75 -3.86 1.56
N LEU A 120 -16.68 -4.34 2.21
CA LEU A 120 -16.60 -5.74 2.62
C LEU A 120 -17.69 -6.11 3.63
N GLU A 121 -17.92 -5.24 4.61
CA GLU A 121 -18.99 -5.47 5.59
C GLU A 121 -20.38 -5.45 4.93
N ALA A 122 -20.65 -4.46 4.06
CA ALA A 122 -21.92 -4.36 3.34
C ALA A 122 -22.18 -5.53 2.37
N THR A 123 -21.13 -6.25 1.96
CA THR A 123 -21.22 -7.41 1.05
C THR A 123 -20.95 -8.74 1.76
N ARG A 124 -20.89 -8.75 3.10
CA ARG A 124 -20.61 -9.93 3.91
C ARG A 124 -21.69 -11.00 3.71
N ASP A 125 -21.27 -12.18 3.29
CA ASP A 125 -22.12 -13.38 3.17
C ASP A 125 -21.73 -14.34 4.28
N ALA A 126 -22.65 -14.59 5.22
CA ALA A 126 -22.42 -15.50 6.36
C ALA A 126 -22.09 -16.95 5.95
N LYS A 127 -22.34 -17.32 4.68
CA LYS A 127 -21.98 -18.63 4.13
C LYS A 127 -20.57 -18.67 3.55
N ARG A 128 -19.87 -17.54 3.46
CA ARG A 128 -18.50 -17.44 2.96
C ARG A 128 -17.56 -17.05 4.10
N PRO A 129 -16.30 -17.54 4.09
CA PRO A 129 -15.33 -17.10 5.07
C PRO A 129 -15.04 -15.60 4.89
N ALA A 130 -14.80 -14.90 6.01
CA ALA A 130 -14.46 -13.48 6.00
C ALA A 130 -13.16 -13.23 5.21
N LEU A 131 -13.11 -12.13 4.45
CA LEU A 131 -11.92 -11.77 3.67
C LEU A 131 -10.82 -11.10 4.50
N LEU A 132 -11.20 -10.49 5.62
CA LEU A 132 -10.31 -9.89 6.61
C LEU A 132 -10.51 -10.61 7.95
N PRO A 133 -9.51 -10.57 8.86
CA PRO A 133 -9.71 -11.00 10.23
C PRO A 133 -10.84 -10.22 10.90
N ASP A 134 -11.62 -10.88 11.76
CA ASP A 134 -12.68 -10.22 12.53
C ASP A 134 -12.11 -9.25 13.59
N ASP A 135 -10.90 -9.49 14.09
CA ASP A 135 -10.18 -8.55 14.97
C ASP A 135 -9.56 -7.41 14.14
N PRO A 136 -9.97 -6.14 14.36
CA PRO A 136 -9.39 -5.00 13.66
C PRO A 136 -7.88 -4.85 13.84
N ALA A 137 -7.32 -5.27 14.98
CA ALA A 137 -5.87 -5.24 15.21
C ALA A 137 -5.14 -6.23 14.30
N ASP A 138 -5.74 -7.40 14.06
CA ASP A 138 -5.22 -8.41 13.13
C ASP A 138 -5.29 -7.95 11.68
N ALA A 139 -6.43 -7.36 11.28
CA ALA A 139 -6.59 -6.79 9.95
C ALA A 139 -5.55 -5.69 9.70
N ARG A 140 -5.33 -4.81 10.70
CA ARG A 140 -4.32 -3.75 10.62
C ARG A 140 -2.90 -4.30 10.56
N LEU A 141 -2.58 -5.32 11.36
CA LEU A 141 -1.28 -5.99 11.34
C LEU A 141 -0.97 -6.57 9.96
N LEU A 142 -1.93 -7.27 9.35
CA LEU A 142 -1.78 -7.81 7.99
C LEU A 142 -1.63 -6.71 6.94
N LEU A 143 -2.38 -5.62 7.06
CA LEU A 143 -2.29 -4.51 6.11
C LEU A 143 -0.90 -3.87 6.17
N ASP A 144 -0.42 -3.52 7.37
CA ASP A 144 0.88 -2.89 7.54
C ASP A 144 2.01 -3.81 7.03
N ALA A 145 1.90 -5.12 7.26
CA ALA A 145 2.83 -6.10 6.73
C ALA A 145 2.90 -6.08 5.20
N HIS A 146 1.75 -6.02 4.52
CA HIS A 146 1.69 -5.94 3.06
C HIS A 146 2.19 -4.60 2.53
N VAL A 147 1.86 -3.49 3.19
CA VAL A 147 2.39 -2.16 2.84
C VAL A 147 3.92 -2.15 2.95
N LEU A 148 4.48 -2.73 4.01
CA LEU A 148 5.92 -2.86 4.21
C LEU A 148 6.59 -3.71 3.13
N LEU A 149 6.01 -4.87 2.79
CA LEU A 149 6.51 -5.73 1.72
C LEU A 149 6.52 -5.00 0.37
N ASN A 150 5.47 -4.22 0.07
CA ASN A 150 5.41 -3.41 -1.14
C ASN A 150 6.47 -2.29 -1.10
N ALA A 151 6.66 -1.61 0.03
CA ALA A 151 7.70 -0.59 0.17
C ALA A 151 9.12 -1.16 -0.02
N LEU A 152 9.40 -2.36 0.52
CA LEU A 152 10.68 -3.05 0.30
C LEU A 152 10.88 -3.45 -1.18
N TYR A 153 9.81 -3.89 -1.85
CA TYR A 153 9.84 -4.13 -3.28
C TYR A 153 10.16 -2.85 -4.05
N GLU A 154 9.50 -1.74 -3.72
CA GLU A 154 9.73 -0.42 -4.32
C GLU A 154 11.18 0.03 -4.12
N VAL A 155 11.77 -0.13 -2.92
CA VAL A 155 13.20 0.19 -2.69
C VAL A 155 14.07 -0.52 -3.72
N ARG A 156 13.91 -1.83 -3.87
CA ARG A 156 14.69 -2.62 -4.84
C ARG A 156 14.43 -2.16 -6.27
N TYR A 157 13.18 -1.91 -6.62
CA TYR A 157 12.79 -1.47 -7.96
C TYR A 157 13.38 -0.10 -8.29
N GLU A 158 13.26 0.89 -7.40
CA GLU A 158 13.76 2.24 -7.62
C GLU A 158 15.29 2.28 -7.67
N LEU A 159 15.98 1.49 -6.86
CA LEU A 159 17.44 1.37 -6.96
C LEU A 159 17.90 0.84 -8.33
N GLY A 160 17.12 -0.03 -8.98
CA GLY A 160 17.43 -0.56 -10.30
C GLY A 160 17.03 0.34 -11.46
N ASN A 161 16.01 1.19 -11.29
CA ASN A 161 15.38 1.92 -12.41
C ASN A 161 15.47 3.45 -12.28
N ARG A 162 15.28 4.00 -11.07
CA ARG A 162 15.28 5.45 -10.78
C ARG A 162 15.92 5.72 -9.42
N PRO A 163 17.26 5.62 -9.29
CA PRO A 163 17.93 5.66 -7.99
C PRO A 163 17.61 6.90 -7.13
N HIS A 164 17.36 8.05 -7.77
CA HIS A 164 16.97 9.29 -7.10
C HIS A 164 15.59 9.24 -6.41
N TRP A 165 14.72 8.29 -6.75
CA TRP A 165 13.43 8.07 -6.08
C TRP A 165 13.52 7.12 -4.89
N ALA A 166 14.60 6.34 -4.76
CA ALA A 166 14.75 5.32 -3.72
C ALA A 166 14.63 5.88 -2.28
N ALA A 167 14.94 7.17 -2.08
CA ALA A 167 14.77 7.84 -0.80
C ALA A 167 13.30 7.85 -0.31
N TRP A 168 12.33 7.82 -1.22
CA TRP A 168 10.90 7.83 -0.86
C TRP A 168 10.43 6.52 -0.20
N PRO A 169 10.58 5.34 -0.84
CA PRO A 169 10.21 4.08 -0.22
C PRO A 169 11.12 3.75 0.98
N LEU A 170 12.40 4.14 0.97
CA LEU A 170 13.26 4.01 2.15
C LEU A 170 12.73 4.79 3.35
N GLY A 171 12.30 6.04 3.14
CA GLY A 171 11.68 6.84 4.20
C GLY A 171 10.36 6.24 4.70
N ALA A 172 9.56 5.66 3.81
CA ALA A 172 8.33 4.97 4.20
C ALA A 172 8.61 3.73 5.08
N VAL A 173 9.59 2.91 4.69
CA VAL A 173 10.05 1.77 5.50
C VAL A 173 10.54 2.26 6.86
N ALA A 174 11.40 3.28 6.90
CA ALA A 174 11.94 3.82 8.14
C ALA A 174 10.83 4.28 9.10
N ASN A 175 9.87 5.06 8.62
CA ASN A 175 8.74 5.52 9.44
C ASN A 175 7.92 4.37 10.00
N MET A 176 7.61 3.34 9.19
CA MET A 176 6.88 2.16 9.65
C MET A 176 7.65 1.40 10.74
N VAL A 177 8.99 1.34 10.66
CA VAL A 177 9.81 0.73 11.71
C VAL A 177 9.71 1.52 13.02
N VAL A 178 9.77 2.86 12.94
CA VAL A 178 9.75 3.73 14.12
C VAL A 178 8.37 3.71 14.80
N GLU A 179 7.28 3.90 14.05
CA GLU A 179 5.91 3.91 14.58
C GLU A 179 5.56 2.60 15.32
N ARG A 180 6.11 1.47 14.85
CA ARG A 180 5.93 0.16 15.49
C ARG A 180 6.75 -0.02 16.76
N ALA A 181 7.97 0.51 16.79
CA ALA A 181 8.81 0.50 17.99
C ALA A 181 8.23 1.36 19.12
N GLU A 182 7.49 2.42 18.79
CA GLU A 182 6.81 3.29 19.77
C GLU A 182 5.45 2.75 20.25
N SER A 183 4.88 1.78 19.53
CA SER A 183 3.57 1.17 19.84
C SER A 183 3.67 -0.19 20.55
N SER A 184 4.88 -0.68 20.83
CA SER A 184 5.19 -1.97 21.48
C SER A 184 5.74 -1.74 22.89
#